data_AF-Q3A0K9-F1
#
_entry.id   AF-Q3A0K9-F1
#
_cell.length_a   1.000
_cell.length_b   1.000
_cell.length_c   1.000
_cell.angle_alpha   90.00
_cell.angle_beta   90.00
_cell.angle_gamma   90.00
#
_symmetry.space_group_name_H-M   'P 1'
#
loop_
_entity.id
_entity.type
_entity.pdbx_description
1 polymer ?
#
loop_
_entity_poly.entity_id
_entity_poly.type
_entity_poly.pdbx_seq_one_letter_code
_entity_poly.pdbx_strand_id
1 'polypeptide(L)'
;MKNNLIRLAEFIQEGFPEDLVAIFKSSEQEDRDERLALIGKAINVHRERAETLWLQAGKKRTPEERYVTAQAELASFVFAYLTGDAKEYADSAIEAMHALGRQSEEDLVTKLCRR
;
A
#
# COMPACT_ATOMS: atom_id res chain seq x y z
N MET A 1 -11.05 6.51 -10.58
CA MET A 1 -10.82 5.76 -9.32
C MET A 1 -10.13 4.42 -9.57
N LYS A 2 -10.63 3.56 -10.47
CA LYS A 2 -9.94 2.30 -10.83
C LYS A 2 -8.47 2.53 -11.19
N ASN A 3 -8.20 3.55 -12.01
CA ASN A 3 -6.82 3.94 -12.35
C ASN A 3 -5.98 4.38 -11.14
N ASN A 4 -6.59 4.98 -10.11
CA ASN A 4 -5.86 5.40 -8.90
C ASN A 4 -5.47 4.19 -8.05
N LEU A 5 -6.39 3.24 -7.85
CA LEU A 5 -6.10 2.01 -7.09
C LEU A 5 -5.07 1.14 -7.80
N ILE A 6 -5.13 1.03 -9.13
CA ILE A 6 -4.11 0.35 -9.92
C ILE A 6 -2.76 1.01 -9.69
N ARG A 7 -2.71 2.36 -9.72
CA ARG A 7 -1.46 3.09 -9.51
C ARG A 7 -0.88 2.88 -8.10
N LEU A 8 -1.72 2.86 -7.06
CA LEU A 8 -1.27 2.52 -5.71
C LEU A 8 -0.80 1.07 -5.60
N ALA A 9 -1.49 0.13 -6.27
CA ALA A 9 -1.08 -1.27 -6.33
C ALA A 9 0.29 -1.46 -6.99
N GLU A 10 0.63 -0.65 -8.01
CA GLU A 10 1.97 -0.67 -8.63
C GLU A 10 3.08 -0.31 -7.63
N PHE A 11 2.84 0.64 -6.72
CA PHE A 11 3.82 1.01 -5.68
C PHE A 11 3.98 -0.08 -4.61
N ILE A 12 2.92 -0.83 -4.36
CA ILE A 12 2.90 -1.91 -3.37
C ILE A 12 3.49 -3.22 -3.94
N GLN A 13 3.39 -3.42 -5.26
CA GLN A 13 3.82 -4.66 -5.95
C GLN A 13 5.31 -4.99 -5.76
N GLU A 14 6.17 -3.99 -5.67
CA GLU A 14 7.62 -4.22 -5.59
C GLU A 14 7.99 -5.00 -4.33
N GLY A 15 8.47 -6.24 -4.50
CA GLY A 15 8.79 -7.14 -3.39
C GLY A 15 7.62 -7.95 -2.84
N PHE A 16 6.43 -7.83 -3.44
CA PHE A 16 5.28 -8.69 -3.18
C PHE A 16 5.19 -9.80 -4.25
N PRO A 17 5.07 -11.09 -3.88
CA PRO A 17 5.20 -12.20 -4.82
C PRO A 17 3.97 -12.44 -5.71
N GLU A 18 2.78 -12.01 -5.30
CA GLU A 18 1.56 -12.16 -6.10
C GLU A 18 1.30 -10.94 -7.01
N ASP A 19 0.57 -11.13 -8.12
CA ASP A 19 0.24 -10.05 -9.05
C ASP A 19 -0.94 -9.20 -8.54
N LEU A 20 -0.60 -8.28 -7.63
CA LEU A 20 -1.52 -7.30 -7.07
C LEU A 20 -2.08 -6.38 -8.16
N VAL A 21 -1.26 -6.00 -9.14
CA VAL A 21 -1.70 -5.08 -10.20
C VAL A 21 -2.80 -5.73 -11.06
N ALA A 22 -2.69 -7.02 -11.38
CA ALA A 22 -3.70 -7.74 -12.13
C ALA A 22 -5.06 -7.76 -11.43
N ILE A 23 -5.12 -7.99 -10.11
CA ILE A 23 -6.41 -8.04 -9.39
C ILE A 23 -7.13 -6.69 -9.36
N PHE A 24 -6.39 -5.58 -9.40
CA PHE A 24 -6.97 -4.24 -9.51
C PHE A 24 -7.32 -3.86 -10.96
N LYS A 25 -6.81 -4.58 -11.97
CA LYS A 25 -7.16 -4.42 -13.38
C LYS A 25 -8.43 -5.15 -13.81
N SER A 26 -8.85 -6.22 -13.13
CA SER A 26 -10.12 -6.94 -13.41
C SER A 26 -11.37 -6.04 -13.26
N SER A 27 -12.45 -6.32 -13.99
CA SER A 27 -13.72 -5.56 -13.93
C SER A 27 -14.70 -6.14 -12.90
N GLU A 28 -15.39 -5.23 -12.19
CA GLU A 28 -16.56 -5.44 -11.31
C GLU A 28 -16.41 -6.22 -9.98
N GLN A 29 -17.52 -6.25 -9.26
CA GLN A 29 -17.75 -6.40 -7.82
C GLN A 29 -17.35 -7.77 -7.24
N GLU A 30 -17.18 -8.77 -8.09
CA GLU A 30 -16.93 -10.18 -7.72
C GLU A 30 -15.56 -10.37 -7.04
N ASP A 31 -14.61 -9.45 -7.25
CA ASP A 31 -13.25 -9.59 -6.71
C ASP A 31 -13.00 -8.75 -5.46
N ARG A 32 -14.02 -8.22 -4.76
CA ARG A 32 -13.76 -7.39 -3.56
C ARG A 32 -13.07 -8.19 -2.46
N ASP A 33 -13.55 -9.40 -2.19
CA ASP A 33 -12.99 -10.26 -1.15
C ASP A 33 -11.59 -10.75 -1.54
N GLU A 34 -11.37 -11.04 -2.82
CA GLU A 34 -10.04 -11.39 -3.34
C GLU A 34 -9.07 -10.21 -3.24
N ARG A 35 -9.50 -8.99 -3.58
CA ARG A 35 -8.69 -7.77 -3.41
C ARG A 35 -8.36 -7.52 -1.95
N LEU A 36 -9.33 -7.69 -1.04
CA LEU A 36 -9.13 -7.56 0.40
C LEU A 36 -8.15 -8.61 0.94
N ALA A 37 -8.29 -9.87 0.52
CA ALA A 37 -7.39 -10.94 0.91
C ALA A 37 -5.96 -10.66 0.41
N LEU A 38 -5.83 -10.27 -0.85
CA LEU A 38 -4.51 -10.04 -1.47
C LEU A 38 -3.82 -8.81 -0.91
N ILE A 39 -4.53 -7.69 -0.73
CA ILE A 39 -3.95 -6.49 -0.13
C ILE A 39 -3.64 -6.71 1.36
N GLY A 40 -4.47 -7.48 2.08
CA GLY A 40 -4.20 -7.89 3.46
C GLY A 40 -2.91 -8.72 3.57
N LYS A 41 -2.68 -9.61 2.60
CA LYS A 41 -1.42 -10.36 2.49
C LYS A 41 -0.23 -9.43 2.22
N ALA A 42 -0.38 -8.46 1.32
CA ALA A 42 0.67 -7.49 1.00
C ALA A 42 1.09 -6.66 2.23
N ILE A 43 0.14 -6.26 3.09
CA ILE A 43 0.43 -5.60 4.37
C ILE A 43 1.37 -6.46 5.22
N ASN A 44 1.03 -7.74 5.41
CA ASN A 44 1.82 -8.64 6.26
C ASN A 44 3.21 -8.89 5.69
N VAL A 45 3.32 -9.17 4.38
CA VAL A 45 4.61 -9.41 3.71
C VAL A 45 5.55 -8.21 3.86
N HIS A 46 5.04 -7.00 3.63
CA HIS A 46 5.85 -5.80 3.77
C HIS A 46 6.20 -5.50 5.24
N ARG A 47 5.28 -5.72 6.20
CA ARG A 47 5.59 -5.58 7.63
C ARG A 47 6.68 -6.55 8.09
N GLU A 48 6.56 -7.82 7.74
CA GLU A 48 7.56 -8.84 8.07
C GLU A 48 8.93 -8.53 7.44
N ARG A 49 8.93 -8.05 6.21
CA ARG A 49 10.15 -7.64 5.51
C ARG A 49 10.78 -6.41 6.16
N ALA A 50 10.00 -5.40 6.52
CA ALA A 50 10.47 -4.22 7.25
C ALA A 50 11.07 -4.61 8.61
N GLU A 51 10.40 -5.47 9.37
CA GLU A 51 10.91 -5.99 10.64
C GLU A 51 12.22 -6.75 10.46
N THR A 52 12.31 -7.61 9.44
CA THR A 52 13.53 -8.35 9.10
C THR A 52 14.68 -7.40 8.80
N LEU A 53 14.46 -6.37 7.99
CA LEU A 53 15.46 -5.35 7.67
C LEU A 53 15.89 -4.57 8.92
N TRP A 54 14.95 -4.20 9.78
CA TRP A 54 15.24 -3.52 11.04
C TRP A 54 16.11 -4.37 11.97
N LEU A 55 15.80 -5.66 12.10
CA LEU A 55 16.59 -6.61 12.90
C LEU A 55 17.99 -6.82 12.32
N GLN A 56 18.11 -7.01 11.01
CA GLN A 56 19.39 -7.15 10.31
C GLN A 56 20.26 -5.89 10.45
N ALA A 57 19.66 -4.70 10.47
CA ALA A 57 20.35 -3.44 10.69
C ALA A 57 20.70 -3.17 12.17
N GLY A 58 20.47 -4.13 13.07
CA GLY A 58 20.73 -3.96 14.50
C GLY A 58 19.79 -2.95 15.16
N LYS A 59 18.52 -2.98 14.78
CA LYS A 59 17.44 -2.10 15.25
C LYS A 59 17.63 -0.62 14.88
N LYS A 60 18.39 -0.34 13.82
CA LYS A 60 18.54 1.01 13.26
C LYS A 60 17.59 1.17 12.08
N ARG A 61 16.94 2.34 11.99
CA ARG A 61 16.14 2.68 10.81
C ARG A 61 17.05 2.88 9.61
N THR A 62 16.72 2.25 8.48
CA THR A 62 17.47 2.35 7.22
C THR A 62 16.56 2.85 6.10
N PRO A 63 17.11 3.36 4.99
CA PRO A 63 16.30 3.74 3.83
C PRO A 63 15.47 2.57 3.28
N GLU A 64 16.04 1.37 3.14
CA GLU A 64 15.29 0.18 2.71
C GLU A 64 14.15 -0.17 3.67
N GLU A 65 14.40 -0.16 4.98
CA GLU A 65 13.35 -0.45 5.97
C GLU A 65 12.21 0.56 5.86
N ARG A 66 12.53 1.86 5.78
CA ARG A 66 11.51 2.92 5.61
C ARG A 66 10.72 2.77 4.32
N TYR A 67 11.39 2.38 3.23
CA TYR A 67 10.74 2.15 1.94
C TYR A 67 9.70 1.03 2.06
N VAL A 68 10.09 -0.12 2.61
CA VAL A 68 9.18 -1.27 2.77
C VAL A 68 8.07 -0.97 3.80
N THR A 69 8.38 -0.26 4.88
CA THR A 69 7.37 0.24 5.83
C THR A 69 6.35 1.13 5.12
N ALA A 70 6.79 2.04 4.24
CA ALA A 70 5.88 2.87 3.45
C ALA A 70 5.00 2.05 2.49
N GLN A 71 5.51 0.97 1.91
CA GLN A 71 4.69 0.05 1.11
C GLN A 71 3.59 -0.62 1.96
N ALA A 72 3.91 -1.01 3.20
CA ALA A 72 2.92 -1.59 4.13
C ALA A 72 1.85 -0.57 4.56
N GLU A 73 2.24 0.67 4.83
CA GLU A 73 1.30 1.76 5.16
C GLU A 73 0.39 2.08 3.97
N LEU A 74 0.95 2.13 2.76
CA LEU A 74 0.16 2.37 1.56
C LEU A 74 -0.81 1.20 1.27
N ALA A 75 -0.39 -0.04 1.49
CA ALA A 75 -1.27 -1.20 1.41
C ALA A 75 -2.39 -1.17 2.47
N SER A 76 -2.08 -0.69 3.68
CA SER A 76 -3.05 -0.51 4.76
C SER A 76 -4.10 0.54 4.39
N PHE A 77 -3.68 1.63 3.75
CA PHE A 77 -4.61 2.61 3.20
C PHE A 77 -5.52 2.03 2.12
N VAL A 78 -4.97 1.24 1.18
CA VAL A 78 -5.79 0.60 0.14
C VAL A 78 -6.79 -0.39 0.75
N PHE A 79 -6.38 -1.17 1.76
CA PHE A 79 -7.29 -2.03 2.52
C PHE A 79 -8.41 -1.22 3.17
N ALA A 80 -8.06 -0.15 3.90
CA ALA A 80 -9.01 0.74 4.56
C ALA A 80 -9.98 1.39 3.54
N TYR A 81 -9.49 1.78 2.36
CA TYR A 81 -10.35 2.26 1.28
C TYR A 81 -11.37 1.20 0.83
N LEU A 82 -10.95 -0.06 0.72
CA LEU A 82 -11.84 -1.14 0.35
C LEU A 82 -12.84 -1.50 1.47
N THR A 83 -12.57 -1.19 2.73
CA THR A 83 -13.50 -1.42 3.86
C THR A 83 -14.40 -0.23 4.19
N GLY A 84 -13.99 1.00 3.84
CA GLY A 84 -14.75 2.23 4.08
C GLY A 84 -14.09 3.22 5.04
N ASP A 85 -12.86 2.95 5.47
CA ASP A 85 -12.16 3.67 6.55
C ASP A 85 -10.97 4.51 6.05
N ALA A 86 -10.91 4.79 4.74
CA ALA A 86 -9.74 5.43 4.10
C ALA A 86 -9.28 6.74 4.76
N LYS A 87 -10.21 7.52 5.33
CA LYS A 87 -9.91 8.83 5.92
C LYS A 87 -9.02 8.73 7.15
N GLU A 88 -9.14 7.64 7.93
CA GLU A 88 -8.32 7.42 9.11
C GLU A 88 -6.86 7.14 8.77
N TYR A 89 -6.59 6.70 7.54
CA TYR A 89 -5.27 6.32 7.04
C TYR A 89 -4.68 7.34 6.07
N ALA A 90 -5.37 8.46 5.81
CA ALA A 90 -5.01 9.40 4.77
C ALA A 90 -3.63 10.06 5.02
N ASP A 91 -3.40 10.52 6.25
CA ASP A 91 -2.15 11.21 6.61
C ASP A 91 -0.96 10.25 6.52
N SER A 92 -1.09 9.04 7.10
CA SER A 92 -0.07 7.99 7.01
C SER A 92 0.22 7.57 5.56
N ALA A 93 -0.81 7.53 4.70
CA ALA A 93 -0.64 7.22 3.28
C ALA A 93 0.10 8.33 2.53
N ILE A 94 -0.14 9.60 2.86
CA ILE A 94 0.60 10.73 2.27
C ILE A 94 2.08 10.65 2.69
N GLU A 95 2.35 10.41 3.97
CA GLU A 95 3.74 10.21 4.45
C GLU A 95 4.40 9.02 3.75
N ALA A 96 3.68 7.92 3.55
CA ALA A 96 4.16 6.78 2.80
C ALA A 96 4.50 7.15 1.34
N MET A 97 3.65 7.92 0.66
CA MET A 97 3.94 8.40 -0.69
C MET A 97 5.24 9.23 -0.73
N HIS A 98 5.51 10.04 0.30
CA HIS A 98 6.76 10.81 0.38
C HIS A 98 7.97 9.91 0.60
N ALA A 99 7.87 8.93 1.49
CA ALA A 99 8.92 7.95 1.76
C ALA A 99 9.26 7.08 0.54
N LEU A 100 8.28 6.84 -0.34
CA LEU A 100 8.46 6.15 -1.63
C LEU A 100 8.99 7.08 -2.74
N GLY A 101 9.22 8.37 -2.47
CA GLY A 101 9.64 9.36 -3.46
C GLY A 101 8.54 9.75 -4.45
N ARG A 102 7.27 9.53 -4.10
CA ARG A 102 6.07 9.75 -4.93
C ARG A 102 5.21 10.93 -4.46
N GLN A 103 5.83 11.93 -3.85
CA GLN A 103 5.16 13.15 -3.35
C GLN A 103 4.30 13.87 -4.42
N SER A 104 4.68 13.82 -5.71
CA SER A 104 3.89 14.41 -6.79
C SER A 104 2.60 13.66 -7.13
N GLU A 105 2.39 12.47 -6.55
CA GLU A 105 1.23 11.60 -6.75
C GLU A 105 0.40 11.46 -5.45
N GLU A 106 0.65 12.27 -4.42
CA GLU A 106 -0.12 12.25 -3.15
C GLU A 106 -1.62 12.55 -3.37
N ASP A 107 -1.95 13.27 -4.46
CA ASP A 107 -3.31 13.60 -4.84
C ASP A 107 -4.18 12.35 -5.11
N LEU A 108 -3.56 11.20 -5.40
CA LEU A 108 -4.23 9.90 -5.50
C LEU A 108 -4.92 9.52 -4.20
N VAL A 109 -4.22 9.71 -3.06
CA VAL A 109 -4.73 9.44 -1.71
C VAL A 109 -5.89 10.38 -1.41
N THR A 110 -5.68 11.69 -1.60
CA THR A 110 -6.72 12.69 -1.34
C THR A 110 -7.97 12.47 -2.18
N LYS A 111 -7.83 12.09 -3.46
CA LYS A 111 -8.96 11.78 -4.35
C LYS A 111 -9.75 10.56 -3.87
N LEU A 112 -9.10 9.55 -3.31
CA LEU A 112 -9.75 8.36 -2.78
C LEU A 112 -10.49 8.63 -1.48
N CYS A 113 -9.98 9.51 -0.60
CA CYS A 113 -10.63 9.91 0.65
C CYS A 113 -11.87 10.82 0.48
N ARG A 114 -12.11 11.38 -0.71
CA ARG A 114 -13.28 12.24 -0.98
C ARG A 114 -14.56 11.45 -1.25
N ARG A 115 -14.45 10.13 -1.40
CA ARG A 115 -15.58 9.21 -1.57
C ARG A 115 -16.17 8.83 -0.21
#